data_AF-A0AAU1X954-F1
#
_entry.id   AF-A0AAU1X954-F1
#
_cell.length_a   1.000
_cell.length_b   1.000
_cell.length_c   1.000
_cell.angle_alpha   90.00
_cell.angle_beta   90.00
_cell.angle_gamma   90.00
#
_symmetry.space_group_name_H-M   'P 1'
#
loop_
_entity.id
_entity.type
_entity.pdbx_description
1 polymer ?
#
loop_
_entity_poly.entity_id
_entity_poly.type
_entity_poly.pdbx_seq_one_letter_code
_entity_poly.pdbx_strand_id
1 'polypeptide(L)'
;MDSYTLWRHLPFPPSGSAKGLVLAHSDLASVDEYVTTVIRYVERGIFKPAPVDVLELLQELMQRIDRLGDAASDDDQAAARSQHAYAALLYLLYRQFLEAARPSE
;
A
#
# COMPACT_ATOMS: atom_id res chain seq x y z
N MET A 1 -17.95 -1.77 3.22
CA MET A 1 -17.11 -2.45 2.21
C MET A 1 -15.83 -2.84 2.92
N ASP A 2 -15.40 -4.10 2.84
CA ASP A 2 -14.14 -4.55 3.45
C ASP A 2 -12.92 -3.99 2.69
N SER A 3 -11.74 -4.04 3.32
CA SER A 3 -10.50 -3.51 2.77
C SER A 3 -10.13 -4.14 1.43
N TYR A 4 -10.44 -5.43 1.22
CA TYR A 4 -10.14 -6.13 -0.03
C TYR A 4 -11.03 -5.61 -1.16
N THR A 5 -12.34 -5.57 -0.95
CA THR A 5 -13.29 -5.03 -1.94
C THR A 5 -12.99 -3.57 -2.28
N LEU A 6 -12.63 -2.75 -1.27
CA LEU A 6 -12.24 -1.36 -1.48
C LEU A 6 -10.98 -1.24 -2.35
N TRP A 7 -9.92 -1.98 -2.02
CA TRP A 7 -8.67 -1.98 -2.80
C TRP A 7 -8.88 -2.47 -4.25
N ARG A 8 -9.74 -3.47 -4.46
CA ARG A 8 -10.06 -3.99 -5.81
C ARG A 8 -10.79 -2.99 -6.72
N HIS A 9 -11.37 -1.93 -6.17
CA HIS A 9 -12.17 -0.95 -6.93
C HIS A 9 -11.58 0.46 -6.93
N LEU A 10 -10.63 0.74 -6.03
CA LEU A 10 -9.94 2.02 -6.02
C LEU A 10 -8.87 2.07 -7.12
N PRO A 11 -8.77 3.21 -7.85
CA PRO A 11 -7.65 3.41 -8.74
C PRO A 11 -6.35 3.57 -7.95
N PHE A 12 -5.22 3.24 -8.61
CA PHE A 12 -3.91 3.56 -8.07
C PHE A 12 -3.73 5.09 -7.96
N PRO A 13 -3.13 5.61 -6.87
CA PRO A 13 -3.04 7.05 -6.63
C PRO A 13 -2.10 7.75 -7.64
N PRO A 14 -2.27 9.07 -7.88
CA PRO A 14 -1.38 9.82 -8.76
C PRO A 14 0.03 9.99 -8.15
N SER A 15 1.05 10.16 -9.01
CA SER A 15 2.46 10.23 -8.59
C SER A 15 2.89 11.56 -7.95
N GLY A 16 2.13 12.63 -8.13
CA GLY A 16 2.64 13.99 -7.91
C GLY A 16 3.73 14.35 -8.93
N SER A 17 4.27 15.57 -8.81
CA SER A 17 5.29 16.14 -9.69
C SER A 17 6.66 16.30 -9.01
N ALA A 18 6.70 16.48 -7.68
CA ALA A 18 7.95 16.44 -6.93
C ALA A 18 8.67 15.11 -7.09
N LYS A 19 9.98 15.16 -7.37
CA LYS A 19 10.83 13.97 -7.56
C LYS A 19 10.69 12.95 -6.41
N GLY A 20 10.59 13.42 -5.17
CA GLY A 20 10.41 12.54 -4.02
C GLY A 20 9.10 11.75 -4.05
N LEU A 21 8.00 12.40 -4.46
CA LEU A 21 6.69 11.76 -4.58
C LEU A 21 6.62 10.81 -5.77
N VAL A 22 7.31 11.12 -6.88
CA VAL A 22 7.44 10.20 -8.01
C VAL A 22 8.15 8.91 -7.59
N LEU A 23 9.25 9.02 -6.84
CA LEU A 23 9.96 7.85 -6.31
C LEU A 23 9.08 7.10 -5.29
N ALA A 24 8.36 7.81 -4.43
CA ALA A 24 7.44 7.19 -3.48
C ALA A 24 6.29 6.43 -4.16
N HIS A 25 5.76 6.96 -5.24
CA HIS A 25 4.77 6.29 -6.07
C HIS A 25 5.33 5.02 -6.73
N SER A 26 6.56 5.03 -7.22
CA SER A 26 7.22 3.83 -7.74
C SER A 26 7.39 2.75 -6.67
N ASP A 27 7.86 3.13 -5.49
CA ASP A 27 8.01 2.20 -4.37
C ASP A 27 6.63 1.65 -3.93
N LEU A 28 5.60 2.50 -3.93
CA LEU A 28 4.22 2.09 -3.64
C LEU A 28 3.72 1.04 -4.65
N ALA A 29 4.04 1.19 -5.94
CA ALA A 29 3.66 0.22 -6.97
C ALA A 29 4.36 -1.13 -6.76
N SER A 30 5.63 -1.12 -6.38
CA SER A 30 6.35 -2.36 -6.03
C SER A 30 5.75 -3.05 -4.81
N VAL A 31 5.33 -2.28 -3.80
CA VAL A 31 4.69 -2.86 -2.61
C VAL A 31 3.27 -3.37 -2.91
N ASP A 32 2.49 -2.68 -3.74
CA ASP A 32 1.18 -3.16 -4.22
C ASP A 32 1.32 -4.53 -4.92
N GLU A 33 2.37 -4.72 -5.72
CA GLU A 33 2.67 -6.02 -6.34
C GLU A 33 2.82 -7.14 -5.30
N TYR A 34 3.53 -6.90 -4.20
CA TYR A 34 3.63 -7.89 -3.11
C TYR A 34 2.27 -8.18 -2.47
N VAL A 35 1.43 -7.16 -2.31
CA VAL A 35 0.07 -7.30 -1.75
C VAL A 35 -0.86 -8.06 -2.70
N THR A 36 -0.58 -8.11 -4.01
CA THR A 36 -1.36 -8.94 -4.95
C THR A 36 -1.38 -10.44 -4.62
N THR A 37 -0.48 -10.94 -3.76
CA THR A 37 -0.56 -12.30 -3.22
C THR A 37 -1.89 -12.58 -2.52
N VAL A 38 -2.51 -11.56 -1.92
CA VAL A 38 -3.84 -11.65 -1.29
C VAL A 38 -4.91 -12.08 -2.29
N ILE A 39 -4.84 -11.60 -3.54
CA ILE A 39 -5.78 -12.02 -4.61
C ILE A 39 -5.64 -13.52 -4.86
N ARG A 40 -4.40 -14.03 -4.98
CA ARG A 40 -4.17 -15.45 -5.23
C ARG A 40 -4.68 -16.33 -4.10
N TYR A 41 -4.55 -15.87 -2.86
CA TYR A 41 -5.10 -16.56 -1.71
C TYR A 41 -6.63 -16.56 -1.72
N VAL A 42 -7.27 -15.39 -1.89
CA VAL A 42 -8.73 -15.28 -1.91
C VAL A 42 -9.35 -16.06 -3.06
N GLU A 43 -8.76 -16.02 -4.26
CA GLU A 43 -9.32 -16.66 -5.44
C GLU A 43 -8.98 -18.16 -5.55
N ARG A 44 -7.82 -18.59 -5.02
CA ARG A 44 -7.27 -19.93 -5.29
C ARG A 44 -6.77 -20.68 -4.06
N GLY A 45 -6.82 -20.07 -2.87
CA GLY A 45 -6.28 -20.64 -1.63
C GLY A 45 -4.75 -20.73 -1.60
N ILE A 46 -4.04 -20.08 -2.53
CA ILE A 46 -2.57 -20.18 -2.64
C ILE A 46 -1.94 -19.07 -1.81
N PHE A 47 -1.33 -19.44 -0.68
CA PHE A 47 -0.51 -18.55 0.12
C PHE A 47 0.96 -18.60 -0.33
N LYS A 48 1.49 -17.48 -0.82
CA LYS A 48 2.92 -17.28 -1.04
C LYS A 48 3.37 -16.04 -0.27
N PRO A 49 4.23 -16.19 0.76
CA PRO A 49 4.71 -15.04 1.52
C PRO A 49 5.55 -14.13 0.62
N ALA A 50 5.49 -12.83 0.88
CA ALA A 50 6.40 -11.88 0.27
C ALA A 50 7.84 -12.15 0.76
N PRO A 51 8.87 -11.87 -0.06
CA PRO A 51 10.27 -12.07 0.34
C PRO A 51 10.79 -10.98 1.31
N VAL A 52 9.93 -10.03 1.70
CA VAL A 52 10.26 -8.83 2.48
C VAL A 52 9.17 -8.59 3.54
N ASP A 53 9.49 -7.82 4.58
CA ASP A 53 8.49 -7.34 5.53
C ASP A 53 7.65 -6.22 4.89
N VAL A 54 6.53 -6.61 4.30
CA VAL A 54 5.61 -5.69 3.61
C VAL A 54 5.00 -4.67 4.59
N LEU A 55 4.77 -5.06 5.85
CA LEU A 55 4.16 -4.15 6.84
C LEU A 55 5.13 -3.05 7.26
N GLU A 56 6.39 -3.40 7.49
CA GLU A 56 7.46 -2.43 7.78
C GLU A 56 7.68 -1.49 6.59
N LEU A 57 7.79 -2.03 5.38
CA LEU A 57 7.94 -1.23 4.16
C LEU A 57 6.81 -0.21 3.97
N LEU A 58 5.56 -0.62 4.22
CA LEU A 58 4.41 0.28 4.13
C LEU A 58 4.46 1.38 5.19
N GLN A 59 4.91 1.08 6.41
CA GLN A 59 5.07 2.08 7.47
C GLN A 59 6.15 3.11 7.13
N GLU A 60 7.31 2.65 6.66
CA GLU A 60 8.40 3.52 6.22
C GLU A 60 7.95 4.42 5.05
N LEU A 61 7.23 3.83 4.10
CA LEU A 61 6.71 4.54 2.94
C LEU A 61 5.70 5.62 3.34
N MET A 62 4.75 5.32 4.23
CA MET A 62 3.80 6.30 4.77
C MET A 62 4.52 7.47 5.43
N GLN A 63 5.48 7.19 6.32
CA GLN A 63 6.26 8.25 6.98
C GLN A 63 7.06 9.10 5.99
N ARG A 64 7.62 8.50 4.95
CA ARG A 64 8.35 9.23 3.92
C ARG A 64 7.42 10.11 3.09
N ILE A 65 6.25 9.60 2.71
CA ILE A 65 5.23 10.35 1.98
C ILE A 65 4.75 11.55 2.81
N ASP A 66 4.52 11.38 4.11
CA ASP A 66 4.11 12.49 5.00
C ASP A 66 5.14 13.61 5.02
N ARG A 67 6.42 13.28 5.23
CA ARG A 67 7.51 14.27 5.20
C ARG A 67 7.63 14.98 3.86
N LEU A 68 7.36 14.27 2.76
CA LEU A 68 7.36 14.87 1.42
C LEU A 68 6.16 15.80 1.22
N GLY A 69 4.99 15.43 1.75
CA GLY A 69 3.77 16.23 1.71
C GLY A 69 3.89 17.53 2.50
N ASP A 70 4.51 17.51 3.68
CA ASP A 70 4.65 18.70 4.55
C ASP A 70 5.43 19.85 3.88
N ALA A 71 6.31 19.53 2.92
CA ALA A 71 7.13 20.51 2.19
C ALA A 71 6.63 20.79 0.75
N ALA A 72 5.51 20.19 0.35
CA ALA A 72 5.02 20.21 -1.03
C ALA A 72 4.10 21.39 -1.35
N SER A 73 3.95 21.69 -2.64
CA SER A 73 2.87 22.55 -3.16
C SER A 73 1.50 21.90 -2.98
N ASP A 74 0.41 22.67 -3.11
CA ASP A 74 -0.95 22.17 -2.87
C ASP A 74 -1.33 20.93 -3.72
N ASP A 75 -0.92 20.91 -4.99
CA ASP A 75 -1.16 19.78 -5.90
C ASP A 75 -0.36 18.53 -5.48
N ASP A 76 0.90 18.72 -5.09
CA ASP A 76 1.76 17.63 -4.62
C ASP A 76 1.34 17.15 -3.22
N GLN A 77 0.79 18.01 -2.38
CA GLN A 77 0.17 17.61 -1.11
C GLN A 77 -1.05 16.73 -1.34
N ALA A 78 -1.88 17.03 -2.36
CA ALA A 78 -3.02 16.18 -2.70
C ALA A 78 -2.56 14.79 -3.17
N ALA A 79 -1.51 14.72 -3.98
CA ALA A 79 -0.89 13.46 -4.38
C ALA A 79 -0.31 12.70 -3.17
N ALA A 80 0.42 13.38 -2.28
CA ALA A 80 0.98 12.79 -1.07
C ALA A 80 -0.11 12.18 -0.17
N ARG A 81 -1.21 12.93 0.08
CA ARG A 81 -2.35 12.42 0.86
C ARG A 81 -2.98 11.18 0.20
N SER A 82 -3.12 11.18 -1.12
CA SER A 82 -3.68 10.04 -1.86
C SER A 82 -2.77 8.81 -1.79
N GLN A 83 -1.45 8.99 -1.95
CA GLN A 83 -0.47 7.91 -1.81
C GLN A 83 -0.43 7.35 -0.39
N HIS A 84 -0.43 8.21 0.63
CA HIS A 84 -0.49 7.77 2.03
C HIS A 84 -1.75 6.95 2.28
N ALA A 85 -2.92 7.45 1.87
CA ALA A 85 -4.19 6.75 2.09
C ALA A 85 -4.20 5.37 1.42
N TYR A 86 -3.62 5.26 0.22
CA TYR A 86 -3.49 3.99 -0.47
C TYR A 86 -2.52 3.05 0.25
N ALA A 87 -1.36 3.53 0.70
CA ALA A 87 -0.40 2.74 1.49
C ALA A 87 -1.03 2.24 2.82
N ALA A 88 -1.81 3.08 3.49
CA ALA A 88 -2.54 2.70 4.70
C ALA A 88 -3.60 1.62 4.42
N LEU A 89 -4.30 1.70 3.28
CA LEU A 89 -5.23 0.67 2.84
C LEU A 89 -4.51 -0.67 2.60
N LEU A 90 -3.38 -0.65 1.89
CA LEU A 90 -2.55 -1.84 1.68
C LEU A 90 -2.08 -2.45 3.01
N TYR A 91 -1.68 -1.60 3.96
CA TYR A 91 -1.22 -2.05 5.28
C TYR A 91 -2.34 -2.77 6.04
N LEU A 92 -3.52 -2.17 6.09
CA LEU A 92 -4.69 -2.76 6.74
C LEU A 92 -5.08 -4.08 6.08
N LEU A 93 -5.14 -4.10 4.75
CA LEU A 93 -5.47 -5.30 3.97
C LEU A 93 -4.47 -6.43 4.24
N TYR A 94 -3.17 -6.15 4.12
CA TYR A 94 -2.13 -7.16 4.25
C TYR A 94 -2.03 -7.68 5.69
N ARG A 95 -2.16 -6.80 6.69
CA ARG A 95 -2.19 -7.19 8.09
C ARG A 95 -3.37 -8.13 8.39
N GLN A 96 -4.58 -7.76 7.96
CA GLN A 96 -5.78 -8.59 8.15
C GLN A 96 -5.63 -9.96 7.45
N PHE A 97 -5.06 -9.96 6.25
CA PHE A 97 -4.74 -11.19 5.54
C PHE A 97 -3.79 -12.09 6.33
N LEU A 98 -2.70 -11.54 6.88
CA LEU A 98 -1.76 -12.31 7.70
C LEU A 98 -2.40 -12.82 9.00
N GLU A 99 -3.26 -12.01 9.64
CA GLU A 99 -4.00 -12.42 10.84
C GLU A 99 -4.96 -13.58 10.53
N ALA A 100 -5.67 -13.53 9.41
CA ALA A 100 -6.59 -14.60 8.97
C ALA A 100 -5.86 -15.86 8.45
N ALA A 101 -4.65 -15.71 7.90
CA ALA A 101 -3.86 -16.82 7.38
C ALA A 101 -3.10 -17.59 8.48
N ARG A 102 -3.05 -17.11 9.73
CA ARG A 102 -2.49 -17.86 10.85
C ARG A 102 -3.42 -19.04 11.17
N PRO A 103 -2.91 -20.29 11.23
CA PRO A 103 -3.68 -21.40 11.74
C PRO A 103 -4.16 -21.09 13.16
N SER A 104 -5.43 -21.35 13.46
CA SER A 104 -5.88 -21.41 14.86
C SER A 104 -5.10 -22.54 15.54
N GLU A 105 -4.34 -22.21 16.58
CA GLU A 105 -3.73 -23.22 17.47
C GLU A 105 -4.79 -24.06 18.18
#